data_AF-A0A3C1DKW7-F1
#
_entry.id   AF-A0A3C1DKW7-F1
#
_cell.length_a   1.000
_cell.length_b   1.000
_cell.length_c   1.000
_cell.angle_alpha   90.00
_cell.angle_beta   90.00
_cell.angle_gamma   90.00
#
_symmetry.space_group_name_H-M   'P 1'
#
loop_
_entity.id
_entity.type
_entity.pdbx_description
1 polymer ?
#
loop_
_entity_poly.entity_id
_entity_poly.type
_entity_poly.pdbx_seq_one_letter_code
_entity_poly.pdbx_strand_id
1 'polypeptide(L)'
;MTSTTPVDKKSPRRGVISDGPVRVGYLRDFDLVGLNNAAVDDEQATKNRLLVAAVKLFADRGYEASSMRELAAEVGVKAPAIYNHFDSKTQVLSTAVDYALSDFLANVLTGLEEFPKQEQLFELLRRHARYKTNDVALARAQDKLVDADFMRRVLPPASYDRYTAALAGYRAIVRDLVIAAAPEAQSDEAVNLPVLVSALIEMVDRVSSWFRPDGSLTGDEIADQCVVIARRIVEP
;
A
#
# COMPACT_ATOMS: atom_id res chain seq x y z
N MET A 1 -61.36 -9.07 -3.49
CA MET A 1 -60.26 -9.91 -4.02
C MET A 1 -59.13 -8.97 -4.44
N THR A 2 -58.27 -8.62 -3.48
CA THR A 2 -57.08 -7.78 -3.71
C THR A 2 -55.88 -8.69 -3.48
N SER A 3 -55.24 -9.12 -4.56
CA SER A 3 -54.08 -10.00 -4.55
C SER A 3 -52.81 -9.19 -4.37
N THR A 4 -52.08 -9.49 -3.30
CA THR A 4 -50.77 -8.93 -2.97
C THR A 4 -49.69 -9.77 -3.64
N THR A 5 -48.94 -9.19 -4.57
CA THR A 5 -47.76 -9.80 -5.18
C THR A 5 -46.52 -9.47 -4.34
N PRO A 6 -45.57 -10.40 -4.09
CA PRO A 6 -44.44 -10.15 -3.20
C PRO A 6 -43.31 -9.38 -3.90
N VAL A 7 -42.65 -8.50 -3.14
CA VAL A 7 -41.43 -7.79 -3.53
C VAL A 7 -40.25 -8.78 -3.52
N ASP A 8 -39.66 -8.99 -4.69
CA ASP A 8 -38.48 -9.81 -4.88
C ASP A 8 -37.23 -9.06 -4.40
N LYS A 9 -36.57 -9.57 -3.36
CA LYS A 9 -35.33 -9.03 -2.80
C LYS A 9 -34.18 -9.33 -3.76
N LYS A 10 -33.88 -8.41 -4.68
CA LYS A 10 -32.64 -8.46 -5.47
C LYS A 10 -31.44 -8.21 -4.57
N SER A 11 -30.66 -9.27 -4.33
CA SER A 11 -29.30 -9.21 -3.80
C SER A 11 -28.43 -8.26 -4.65
N PRO A 12 -27.55 -7.44 -4.04
CA PRO A 12 -26.64 -6.61 -4.81
C PRO A 12 -25.65 -7.49 -5.57
N ARG A 13 -25.56 -7.28 -6.89
CA ARG A 13 -24.65 -7.99 -7.79
C ARG A 13 -23.21 -7.69 -7.38
N ARG A 14 -22.39 -8.74 -7.21
CA ARG A 14 -20.93 -8.64 -7.18
C ARG A 14 -20.48 -7.85 -8.41
N GLY A 15 -19.87 -6.68 -8.19
CA GLY A 15 -19.16 -5.96 -9.22
C GLY A 15 -18.03 -6.85 -9.74
N VAL A 16 -18.21 -7.41 -10.93
CA VAL A 16 -17.11 -7.97 -11.71
C VAL A 16 -16.36 -6.76 -12.24
N ILE A 17 -15.09 -6.63 -11.86
CA ILE A 17 -14.16 -5.65 -12.44
C ILE A 17 -14.11 -5.93 -13.94
N SER A 18 -14.80 -5.12 -14.74
CA SER A 18 -14.86 -5.26 -16.19
C SER A 18 -13.71 -4.48 -16.82
N ASP A 19 -12.80 -5.22 -17.47
CA ASP A 19 -11.83 -4.84 -18.51
C ASP A 19 -11.52 -3.34 -18.67
N GLY A 20 -10.57 -2.85 -17.87
CA GLY A 20 -9.72 -1.69 -18.15
C GLY A 20 -8.25 -2.12 -18.25
N PRO A 21 -7.31 -1.25 -18.67
CA PRO A 21 -5.93 -1.64 -19.05
C PRO A 21 -5.01 -2.01 -17.88
N VAL A 22 -5.55 -2.54 -16.78
CA VAL A 22 -4.80 -3.03 -15.62
C VAL A 22 -4.55 -4.54 -15.81
N ARG A 23 -3.77 -4.89 -16.85
CA ARG A 23 -3.16 -6.21 -16.91
C ARG A 23 -1.66 -6.04 -16.88
N VAL A 24 -1.13 -6.04 -15.66
CA VAL A 24 0.21 -6.52 -15.45
C VAL A 24 0.15 -7.57 -14.36
N GLY A 25 0.59 -8.78 -14.68
CA GLY A 25 0.50 -9.95 -13.78
C GLY A 25 1.16 -9.76 -12.42
N TYR A 26 1.91 -8.67 -12.24
CA TYR A 26 2.68 -8.30 -11.05
C TYR A 26 1.88 -8.13 -9.76
N LEU A 27 0.59 -7.77 -9.85
CA LEU A 27 -0.25 -7.55 -8.65
C LEU A 27 -1.22 -8.70 -8.36
N ARG A 28 -1.22 -9.77 -9.16
CA ARG A 28 -2.20 -10.86 -9.04
C ARG A 28 -2.13 -11.62 -7.70
N ASP A 29 -0.96 -11.59 -7.07
CA ASP A 29 -0.70 -12.29 -5.81
C ASP A 29 -1.00 -11.42 -4.57
N PHE A 30 -1.46 -10.18 -4.76
CA PHE A 30 -1.77 -9.25 -3.66
C PHE A 30 -3.28 -9.08 -3.52
N ASP A 31 -3.77 -9.21 -2.29
CA ASP A 31 -5.18 -9.06 -1.99
C ASP A 31 -5.55 -7.57 -1.85
N LEU A 32 -5.88 -6.96 -2.99
CA LEU A 32 -6.28 -5.55 -3.04
C LEU A 32 -7.75 -5.32 -2.66
N VAL A 33 -8.57 -6.38 -2.67
CA VAL A 33 -10.04 -6.28 -2.52
C VAL A 33 -10.49 -6.69 -1.12
N GLY A 34 -9.87 -7.71 -0.53
CA GLY A 34 -10.21 -8.22 0.80
C GLY A 34 -9.87 -7.25 1.93
N LEU A 35 -8.90 -6.35 1.74
CA LEU A 35 -8.50 -5.35 2.74
C LEU A 35 -9.47 -4.16 2.85
N ASN A 36 -10.24 -3.86 1.79
CA ASN A 36 -11.26 -2.81 1.78
C ASN A 36 -12.68 -3.32 2.09
N ASN A 37 -12.85 -4.62 2.36
CA ASN A 37 -14.15 -5.17 2.75
C ASN A 37 -14.42 -4.90 4.24
N ALA A 38 -15.55 -4.23 4.53
CA ALA A 38 -16.01 -3.94 5.90
C ALA A 38 -16.39 -5.18 6.74
N ALA A 39 -16.28 -6.40 6.18
CA ALA A 39 -16.61 -7.67 6.82
C ALA A 39 -15.37 -8.54 7.00
N VAL A 40 -14.31 -7.97 7.59
CA VAL A 40 -13.19 -8.75 8.12
C VAL A 40 -13.70 -9.52 9.34
N ASP A 41 -13.55 -10.84 9.36
CA ASP A 41 -13.89 -11.62 10.56
C ASP A 41 -12.88 -11.36 11.70
N ASP A 42 -13.26 -11.72 12.93
CA ASP A 42 -12.47 -11.45 14.14
C ASP A 42 -11.07 -12.11 14.10
N GLU A 43 -10.94 -13.24 13.41
CA GLU A 43 -9.68 -13.96 13.25
C GLU A 43 -8.72 -13.18 12.34
N GLN A 44 -9.19 -12.74 11.18
CA GLN A 44 -8.41 -11.94 10.24
C GLN A 44 -8.07 -10.56 10.81
N ALA A 45 -8.98 -9.92 11.56
CA ALA A 45 -8.69 -8.65 12.24
C ALA A 45 -7.61 -8.82 13.31
N THR A 46 -7.61 -9.94 14.03
CA THR A 46 -6.56 -10.27 15.00
C THR A 46 -5.22 -10.55 14.34
N LYS A 47 -5.23 -11.27 13.22
CA LYS A 47 -4.03 -11.49 12.39
C LYS A 47 -3.44 -10.18 11.88
N ASN A 48 -4.26 -9.27 11.36
CA ASN A 48 -3.80 -7.97 10.86
C ASN A 48 -3.13 -7.14 11.97
N ARG A 49 -3.74 -7.09 13.17
CA ARG A 49 -3.14 -6.42 14.34
C ARG A 49 -1.78 -7.02 14.71
N LEU A 50 -1.64 -8.35 14.63
CA LEU A 50 -0.38 -9.05 14.87
C LEU A 50 0.70 -8.67 13.84
N LEU A 51 0.34 -8.58 12.56
CA LEU A 51 1.30 -8.19 11.51
C LEU A 51 1.76 -6.74 11.66
N VAL A 52 0.86 -5.82 12.00
CA VAL A 52 1.21 -4.42 12.30
C VAL A 52 2.13 -4.33 13.53
N ALA A 53 1.83 -5.07 14.59
CA ALA A 53 2.67 -5.12 15.78
C ALA A 53 4.06 -5.71 15.48
N ALA A 54 4.14 -6.72 14.61
CA ALA A 54 5.42 -7.29 14.17
C ALA A 54 6.28 -6.27 13.44
N VAL A 55 5.70 -5.47 12.53
CA VAL A 55 6.40 -4.37 11.84
C VAL A 55 6.99 -3.38 12.85
N LYS A 56 6.18 -2.91 13.80
CA LYS A 56 6.63 -1.95 14.83
C LYS A 56 7.74 -2.54 15.70
N LEU A 57 7.54 -3.76 16.22
CA LEU A 57 8.52 -4.44 17.07
C LEU A 57 9.87 -4.64 16.35
N PHE A 58 9.85 -5.15 15.11
CA PHE A 58 11.07 -5.44 14.36
C PHE A 58 11.80 -4.16 13.92
N ALA A 59 11.09 -3.08 13.63
CA ALA A 59 11.68 -1.80 13.26
C ALA A 59 12.29 -1.04 14.46
N ASP A 60 11.76 -1.27 15.66
CA ASP A 60 12.20 -0.58 16.89
C ASP A 60 13.32 -1.34 17.61
N ARG A 61 13.15 -2.66 17.79
CA ARG A 61 14.14 -3.50 18.52
C ARG A 61 15.14 -4.17 17.60
N GLY A 62 14.90 -4.16 16.29
CA GLY A 62 15.65 -4.93 15.32
C GLY A 62 15.12 -6.36 15.20
N TYR A 63 15.09 -6.85 13.97
CA TYR A 63 14.58 -8.18 13.66
C TYR A 63 15.29 -9.29 14.46
N GLU A 64 16.62 -9.30 14.51
CA GLU A 64 17.38 -10.38 15.17
C GLU A 64 17.19 -10.40 16.69
N ALA A 65 17.17 -9.23 17.33
CA ALA A 65 17.03 -9.09 18.78
C ALA A 65 15.60 -9.35 19.27
N SER A 66 14.61 -9.35 18.37
CA SER A 66 13.21 -9.61 18.70
C SER A 66 12.87 -11.10 18.70
N SER A 67 11.90 -11.49 19.50
CA SER A 67 11.40 -12.86 19.64
C SER A 67 9.88 -12.97 19.42
N MET A 68 9.44 -14.18 19.05
CA MET A 68 8.01 -14.51 18.94
C MET A 68 7.25 -14.36 20.27
N ARG A 69 7.95 -14.50 21.40
CA ARG A 69 7.36 -14.32 22.74
C ARG A 69 7.10 -12.85 23.05
N GLU A 70 8.02 -11.96 22.68
CA GLU A 70 7.81 -10.52 22.80
C GLU A 70 6.67 -10.05 21.90
N LEU A 71 6.62 -10.55 20.66
CA LEU A 71 5.49 -10.26 19.76
C LEU A 71 4.15 -10.70 20.37
N ALA A 72 4.10 -11.89 20.97
CA ALA A 72 2.90 -12.37 21.65
C ALA A 72 2.48 -11.50 22.83
N ALA A 73 3.45 -11.06 23.64
CA ALA A 73 3.22 -10.16 24.75
C ALA A 73 2.67 -8.80 24.28
N GLU A 74 3.23 -8.25 23.19
CA GLU A 74 2.81 -6.98 22.61
C GLU A 74 1.34 -6.97 22.19
N VAL A 75 0.86 -8.08 21.62
CA VAL A 75 -0.54 -8.20 21.14
C VAL A 75 -1.48 -8.87 22.12
N GLY A 76 -1.01 -9.14 23.35
CA GLY A 76 -1.83 -9.70 24.43
C GLY A 76 -2.26 -11.15 24.21
N VAL A 77 -1.51 -11.94 23.44
CA VAL A 77 -1.80 -13.36 23.18
C VAL A 77 -0.72 -14.27 23.76
N LYS A 78 -1.02 -15.56 23.89
CA LYS A 78 -0.02 -16.55 24.28
C LYS A 78 0.83 -16.91 23.07
N ALA A 79 2.16 -17.03 23.23
CA ALA A 79 3.07 -17.38 22.14
C ALA A 79 2.66 -18.63 21.33
N PRO A 80 2.16 -19.74 21.93
CA PRO A 80 1.64 -20.88 21.16
C PRO A 80 0.52 -20.54 20.19
N ALA A 81 -0.31 -19.53 20.47
CA ALA A 81 -1.37 -19.10 19.56
C ALA A 81 -0.80 -18.50 18.26
N ILE A 82 0.33 -17.80 18.32
CA ILE A 82 1.00 -17.29 17.11
C ILE A 82 1.53 -18.45 16.27
N TYR A 83 2.09 -19.47 16.91
CA TYR A 83 2.63 -20.65 16.23
C TYR A 83 1.56 -21.50 15.52
N ASN A 84 0.27 -21.33 15.84
CA ASN A 84 -0.80 -21.96 15.07
C ASN A 84 -0.98 -21.35 13.67
N HIS A 85 -0.49 -20.12 13.45
CA HIS A 85 -0.61 -19.40 12.19
C HIS A 85 0.72 -19.20 11.48
N PHE A 86 1.83 -19.22 12.22
CA PHE A 86 3.17 -18.95 11.70
C PHE A 86 4.21 -19.92 12.29
N ASP A 87 4.87 -20.66 11.42
CA ASP A 87 5.93 -21.60 11.75
C ASP A 87 7.22 -20.90 12.20
N SER A 88 7.43 -19.63 11.81
CA SER A 88 8.67 -18.91 12.12
C SER A 88 8.53 -17.39 12.16
N LYS A 89 9.51 -16.73 12.80
CA LYS A 89 9.66 -15.26 12.81
C LYS A 89 9.84 -14.70 11.39
N THR A 90 10.55 -15.43 10.53
CA THR A 90 10.71 -15.07 9.12
C THR A 90 9.38 -15.09 8.37
N GLN A 91 8.52 -16.10 8.63
CA GLN A 91 7.19 -16.17 8.02
C GLN A 91 6.27 -15.04 8.52
N VAL A 92 6.38 -14.65 9.79
CA VAL A 92 5.69 -13.45 10.30
C VAL A 92 6.15 -12.21 9.53
N LEU A 93 7.46 -12.01 9.39
CA LEU A 93 7.99 -10.84 8.67
C LEU A 93 7.57 -10.84 7.19
N SER A 94 7.69 -11.96 6.47
CA SER A 94 7.28 -12.01 5.06
C SER A 94 5.80 -11.69 4.91
N THR A 95 4.94 -12.27 5.77
CA THR A 95 3.50 -12.00 5.75
C THR A 95 3.19 -10.55 6.12
N ALA A 96 3.95 -9.96 7.05
CA ALA A 96 3.75 -8.58 7.47
C ALA A 96 4.13 -7.58 6.35
N VAL A 97 5.21 -7.88 5.61
CA VAL A 97 5.61 -7.10 4.43
C VAL A 97 4.56 -7.21 3.32
N ASP A 98 4.08 -8.43 3.03
CA ASP A 98 3.04 -8.64 2.02
C ASP A 98 1.74 -7.91 2.41
N TYR A 99 1.37 -7.96 3.69
CA TYR A 99 0.20 -7.27 4.23
C TYR A 99 0.36 -5.75 4.09
N ALA A 100 1.49 -5.18 4.51
CA ALA A 100 1.74 -3.75 4.40
C ALA A 100 1.72 -3.25 2.94
N LEU A 101 2.28 -4.03 2.02
CA LEU A 101 2.24 -3.69 0.59
C LEU A 101 0.81 -3.83 0.03
N SER A 102 0.07 -4.87 0.42
CA SER A 102 -1.33 -5.04 0.00
C SER A 102 -2.20 -3.88 0.50
N ASP A 103 -2.05 -3.48 1.76
CA ASP A 103 -2.78 -2.37 2.39
C ASP A 103 -2.50 -1.04 1.69
N PHE A 104 -1.21 -0.75 1.44
CA PHE A 104 -0.79 0.40 0.65
C PHE A 104 -1.40 0.40 -0.75
N LEU A 105 -1.28 -0.71 -1.50
CA LEU A 105 -1.79 -0.80 -2.87
C LEU A 105 -3.32 -0.68 -2.92
N ALA A 106 -4.04 -1.27 -1.97
CA ALA A 106 -5.49 -1.12 -1.84
C ALA A 106 -5.86 0.35 -1.58
N ASN A 107 -5.13 1.04 -0.70
CA ASN A 107 -5.37 2.45 -0.41
C ASN A 107 -5.21 3.35 -1.64
N VAL A 108 -4.16 3.12 -2.44
CA VAL A 108 -3.85 4.03 -3.56
C VAL A 108 -4.51 3.65 -4.88
N LEU A 109 -4.86 2.38 -5.11
CA LEU A 109 -5.38 1.90 -6.40
C LEU A 109 -6.89 1.67 -6.43
N THR A 110 -7.55 1.32 -5.32
CA THR A 110 -8.98 0.98 -5.34
C THR A 110 -9.84 2.19 -5.72
N GLY A 111 -10.72 2.03 -6.73
CA GLY A 111 -11.63 3.08 -7.19
C GLY A 111 -10.92 4.23 -7.91
N LEU A 112 -9.64 4.09 -8.24
CA LEU A 112 -8.91 5.12 -8.97
C LEU A 112 -9.48 5.32 -10.38
N GLU A 113 -10.02 4.28 -10.98
CA GLU A 113 -10.68 4.29 -12.29
C GLU A 113 -11.94 5.17 -12.34
N GLU A 114 -12.51 5.52 -11.19
CA GLU A 114 -13.68 6.40 -11.10
C GLU A 114 -13.30 7.87 -11.38
N PHE A 115 -12.02 8.22 -11.30
CA PHE A 115 -11.51 9.56 -11.58
C PHE A 115 -11.24 9.75 -13.08
N PRO A 116 -11.40 10.98 -13.62
CA PRO A 116 -10.99 11.31 -14.98
C PRO A 116 -9.54 10.89 -15.24
N LYS A 117 -9.25 10.38 -16.44
CA LYS A 117 -7.96 9.72 -16.71
C LYS A 117 -6.75 10.63 -16.42
N GLN A 118 -6.86 11.92 -16.71
CA GLN A 118 -5.82 12.93 -16.48
C GLN A 118 -5.62 13.23 -14.97
N GLU A 119 -6.62 12.99 -14.15
CA GLU A 119 -6.61 13.24 -12.69
C GLU A 119 -6.08 12.06 -11.88
N GLN A 120 -6.07 10.86 -12.45
CA GLN A 120 -5.70 9.62 -11.76
C GLN A 120 -4.28 9.65 -11.21
N LEU A 121 -3.32 10.27 -11.90
CA LEU A 121 -1.95 10.42 -11.38
C LEU A 121 -1.96 11.19 -10.05
N PHE A 122 -2.60 12.36 -10.05
CA PHE A 122 -2.59 13.27 -8.92
C PHE A 122 -3.36 12.71 -7.73
N GLU A 123 -4.46 12.01 -7.99
CA GLU A 123 -5.20 11.32 -6.94
C GLU A 123 -4.39 10.16 -6.33
N LEU A 124 -3.68 9.37 -7.16
CA LEU A 124 -2.79 8.33 -6.66
C LEU A 124 -1.66 8.92 -5.80
N LEU A 125 -1.02 10.01 -6.24
CA LEU A 125 0.03 10.69 -5.47
C LEU A 125 -0.50 11.27 -4.15
N ARG A 126 -1.71 11.85 -4.16
CA ARG A 126 -2.38 12.33 -2.94
C ARG A 126 -2.59 11.19 -1.94
N ARG A 127 -3.17 10.08 -2.39
CA ARG A 127 -3.43 8.90 -1.53
C ARG A 127 -2.14 8.31 -0.98
N HIS A 128 -1.09 8.24 -1.80
CA HIS A 128 0.23 7.79 -1.36
C HIS A 128 0.76 8.70 -0.23
N ALA A 129 0.81 10.02 -0.44
CA ALA A 129 1.28 10.95 0.59
C ALA A 129 0.45 10.89 1.88
N ARG A 130 -0.88 10.75 1.76
CA ARG A 130 -1.78 10.54 2.91
C ARG A 130 -1.47 9.25 3.65
N TYR A 131 -1.27 8.13 2.96
CA TYR A 131 -0.90 6.85 3.57
C TYR A 131 0.38 6.99 4.42
N LYS A 132 1.39 7.73 3.91
CA LYS A 132 2.67 7.95 4.62
C LYS A 132 2.56 8.91 5.81
N THR A 133 1.49 9.68 5.92
CA THR A 133 1.27 10.67 7.00
C THR A 133 0.22 10.25 8.04
N ASN A 134 -0.71 9.35 7.69
CA ASN A 134 -1.80 8.92 8.57
C ASN A 134 -1.34 8.19 9.85
N ASP A 135 -0.41 7.24 9.73
CA ASP A 135 0.35 6.68 10.86
C ASP A 135 1.85 6.78 10.53
N VAL A 136 2.43 7.96 10.79
CA VAL A 136 3.84 8.25 10.45
C VAL A 136 4.81 7.30 11.17
N ALA A 137 4.47 6.81 12.37
CA ALA A 137 5.31 5.89 13.11
C ALA A 137 5.34 4.52 12.42
N LEU A 138 4.17 4.02 12.02
CA LEU A 138 4.07 2.79 11.23
C LEU A 138 4.73 2.95 9.86
N ALA A 139 4.52 4.06 9.15
CA ALA A 139 5.13 4.31 7.85
C ALA A 139 6.67 4.27 7.94
N ARG A 140 7.27 4.93 8.95
CA ARG A 140 8.72 4.86 9.21
C ARG A 140 9.19 3.46 9.56
N ALA A 141 8.39 2.70 10.31
CA ALA A 141 8.71 1.31 10.65
C ALA A 141 8.70 0.42 9.39
N GLN A 142 7.71 0.59 8.51
CA GLN A 142 7.66 -0.09 7.22
C GLN A 142 8.88 0.26 6.37
N ASP A 143 9.23 1.55 6.25
CA ASP A 143 10.38 2.03 5.46
C ASP A 143 11.71 1.38 5.89
N LYS A 144 11.91 1.19 7.20
CA LYS A 144 13.10 0.50 7.74
C LYS A 144 13.17 -0.99 7.37
N LEU A 145 12.02 -1.65 7.25
CA LEU A 145 11.95 -3.11 7.02
C LEU A 145 11.96 -3.49 5.54
N VAL A 146 11.80 -2.52 4.63
CA VAL A 146 11.80 -2.75 3.18
C VAL A 146 13.10 -2.34 2.49
N ASP A 147 14.16 -2.11 3.27
CA ASP A 147 15.52 -1.98 2.73
C ASP A 147 15.92 -3.27 1.97
N ALA A 148 16.44 -3.11 0.76
CA ALA A 148 16.66 -4.22 -0.15
C ALA A 148 17.68 -5.24 0.39
N ASP A 149 18.76 -4.75 1.01
CA ASP A 149 19.82 -5.62 1.54
C ASP A 149 19.35 -6.34 2.81
N PHE A 150 18.59 -5.65 3.66
CA PHE A 150 17.91 -6.27 4.79
C PHE A 150 16.94 -7.37 4.33
N MET A 151 16.04 -7.07 3.39
CA MET A 151 15.04 -8.02 2.92
C MET A 151 15.68 -9.26 2.28
N ARG A 152 16.70 -9.09 1.43
CA ARG A 152 17.43 -10.22 0.82
C ARG A 152 18.09 -11.12 1.84
N ARG A 153 18.54 -10.56 2.97
CA ARG A 153 19.21 -11.32 4.03
C ARG A 153 18.22 -12.11 4.89
N VAL A 154 17.02 -11.57 5.12
CA VAL A 154 16.09 -12.09 6.13
C VAL A 154 14.93 -12.88 5.53
N LEU A 155 14.46 -12.50 4.33
CA LEU A 155 13.29 -13.12 3.70
C LEU A 155 13.66 -14.33 2.84
N PRO A 156 12.72 -15.28 2.66
CA PRO A 156 12.86 -16.31 1.63
C PRO A 156 12.95 -15.64 0.24
N PRO A 157 13.76 -16.17 -0.70
CA PRO A 157 13.92 -15.58 -2.04
C PRO A 157 12.60 -15.32 -2.76
N ALA A 158 11.67 -16.29 -2.71
CA ALA A 158 10.35 -16.16 -3.34
C ALA A 158 9.51 -15.00 -2.77
N SER A 159 9.66 -14.67 -1.48
CA SER A 159 8.96 -13.54 -0.86
C SER A 159 9.57 -12.20 -1.29
N TYR A 160 10.90 -12.13 -1.37
CA TYR A 160 11.60 -10.95 -1.90
C TYR A 160 11.27 -10.71 -3.38
N ASP A 161 11.28 -11.76 -4.20
CA ASP A 161 10.96 -11.68 -5.63
C ASP A 161 9.51 -11.22 -5.85
N ARG A 162 8.57 -11.73 -5.06
CA ARG A 162 7.17 -11.28 -5.10
C ARG A 162 7.04 -9.80 -4.74
N TYR A 163 7.69 -9.34 -3.68
CA TYR A 163 7.65 -7.94 -3.25
C TYR A 163 8.22 -7.01 -4.34
N THR A 164 9.39 -7.35 -4.89
CA THR A 164 10.03 -6.54 -5.93
C THR A 164 9.23 -6.52 -7.23
N ALA A 165 8.62 -7.65 -7.62
CA ALA A 165 7.72 -7.71 -8.77
C ALA A 165 6.51 -6.77 -8.59
N ALA A 166 5.91 -6.74 -7.41
CA ALA A 166 4.79 -5.84 -7.13
C ALA A 166 5.17 -4.36 -7.15
N LEU A 167 6.35 -3.99 -6.61
CA LEU A 167 6.87 -2.62 -6.73
C LEU A 167 7.14 -2.22 -8.18
N ALA A 168 7.63 -3.15 -9.01
CA ALA A 168 7.78 -2.91 -10.45
C ALA A 168 6.42 -2.70 -11.13
N GLY A 169 5.40 -3.46 -10.74
CA GLY A 169 4.02 -3.28 -11.19
C GLY A 169 3.46 -1.91 -10.81
N TYR A 170 3.62 -1.48 -9.55
CA TYR A 170 3.22 -0.16 -9.09
C TYR A 170 3.92 0.96 -9.87
N ARG A 171 5.25 0.86 -10.08
CA ARG A 171 6.00 1.83 -10.91
C ARG A 171 5.48 1.88 -12.35
N ALA A 172 5.13 0.75 -12.95
CA ALA A 172 4.56 0.72 -14.30
C ALA A 172 3.20 1.42 -14.36
N ILE A 173 2.34 1.23 -13.35
CA ILE A 173 1.06 1.95 -13.24
C ILE A 173 1.31 3.46 -13.17
N VAL A 174 2.20 3.92 -12.29
CA VAL A 174 2.51 5.35 -12.17
C VAL A 174 3.05 5.92 -13.48
N ARG A 175 3.94 5.20 -14.18
CA ARG A 175 4.44 5.60 -15.50
C ARG A 175 3.30 5.82 -16.50
N ASP A 176 2.37 4.87 -16.58
CA ASP A 176 1.25 4.96 -17.52
C ASP A 176 0.29 6.12 -17.17
N LEU A 177 0.17 6.44 -15.87
CA LEU A 177 -0.57 7.62 -15.41
C LEU A 177 0.16 8.93 -15.69
N VAL A 178 1.49 8.99 -15.58
CA VAL A 178 2.30 10.15 -16.01
C VAL A 178 2.10 10.41 -17.50
N ILE A 179 2.17 9.36 -18.32
CA ILE A 179 1.90 9.43 -19.77
C ILE A 179 0.52 10.01 -20.07
N ALA A 180 -0.50 9.63 -19.27
CA ALA A 180 -1.88 10.08 -19.48
C ALA A 180 -2.15 11.50 -18.97
N ALA A 181 -1.49 11.91 -17.88
CA ALA A 181 -1.65 13.24 -17.28
C ALA A 181 -0.83 14.32 -17.99
N ALA A 182 0.32 13.94 -18.56
CA ALA A 182 1.24 14.84 -19.26
C ALA A 182 1.75 14.19 -20.56
N PRO A 183 0.92 14.12 -21.60
CA PRO A 183 1.32 13.52 -22.88
C PRO A 183 2.52 14.24 -23.51
N GLU A 184 2.67 15.55 -23.28
CA GLU A 184 3.79 16.36 -23.78
C GLU A 184 5.13 15.94 -23.15
N ALA A 185 5.12 15.41 -21.91
CA ALA A 185 6.33 14.94 -21.24
C ALA A 185 6.98 13.74 -21.94
N GLN A 186 6.27 13.03 -22.82
CA GLN A 186 6.87 11.98 -23.66
C GLN A 186 7.68 12.56 -24.83
N SER A 187 7.31 13.75 -25.29
CA SER A 187 7.95 14.43 -26.41
C SER A 187 9.07 15.37 -25.99
N ASP A 188 9.24 15.63 -24.69
CA ASP A 188 10.33 16.44 -24.17
C ASP A 188 11.63 15.62 -24.06
N GLU A 189 12.55 15.85 -24.99
CA GLU A 189 13.87 15.20 -25.00
C GLU A 189 14.75 15.61 -23.80
N ALA A 190 14.43 16.72 -23.11
CA ALA A 190 15.18 17.17 -21.94
C ALA A 190 14.84 16.36 -20.67
N VAL A 191 13.71 15.66 -20.64
CA VAL A 191 13.23 14.96 -19.44
C VAL A 191 13.16 13.45 -19.68
N ASN A 192 13.98 12.69 -18.95
CA ASN A 192 13.92 11.23 -18.99
C ASN A 192 12.71 10.72 -18.20
N LEU A 193 11.73 10.10 -18.87
CA LEU A 193 10.49 9.61 -18.25
C LEU A 193 10.72 8.69 -17.02
N PRO A 194 11.63 7.69 -17.04
CA PRO A 194 11.96 6.91 -15.84
C PRO A 194 12.45 7.73 -14.64
N VAL A 195 13.21 8.81 -14.88
CA VAL A 195 13.65 9.74 -13.83
C VAL A 195 12.46 10.52 -13.29
N LEU A 196 11.59 11.05 -14.16
CA LEU A 196 10.38 11.76 -13.75
C LEU A 196 9.46 10.89 -12.88
N VAL A 197 9.18 9.65 -13.31
CA VAL A 197 8.37 8.68 -12.56
C VAL A 197 9.00 8.40 -11.19
N SER A 198 10.32 8.20 -11.14
CA SER A 198 11.02 7.96 -9.88
C SER A 198 10.95 9.18 -8.96
N ALA A 199 11.15 10.39 -9.49
CA ALA A 199 11.08 11.63 -8.72
C ALA A 199 9.68 11.85 -8.10
N LEU A 200 8.61 11.63 -8.88
CA LEU A 200 7.23 11.75 -8.39
C LEU A 200 6.90 10.74 -7.30
N ILE A 201 7.35 9.48 -7.44
CA ILE A 201 7.15 8.45 -6.42
C ILE A 201 7.93 8.80 -5.15
N GLU A 202 9.23 9.11 -5.25
CA GLU A 202 10.06 9.42 -4.08
C GLU A 202 9.57 10.68 -3.35
N MET A 203 9.01 11.66 -4.08
CA MET A 203 8.43 12.86 -3.47
C MET A 203 7.33 12.54 -2.45
N VAL A 204 6.43 11.61 -2.78
CA VAL A 204 5.32 11.22 -1.89
C VAL A 204 5.71 10.11 -0.91
N ASP A 205 6.60 9.20 -1.32
CA ASP A 205 7.09 8.10 -0.47
C ASP A 205 7.91 8.64 0.70
N ARG A 206 8.77 9.64 0.48
CA ARG A 206 9.68 10.16 1.52
C ARG A 206 9.03 11.11 2.51
N VAL A 207 7.75 11.43 2.36
CA VAL A 207 7.04 12.34 3.28
C VAL A 207 7.16 11.89 4.74
N SER A 208 7.08 10.58 5.00
CA SER A 208 7.23 9.99 6.34
C SER A 208 8.55 10.39 7.03
N SER A 209 9.62 10.62 6.26
CA SER A 209 10.97 10.90 6.80
C SER A 209 11.09 12.28 7.44
N TRP A 210 10.31 13.27 6.99
CA TRP A 210 10.41 14.66 7.44
C TRP A 210 9.11 15.23 8.00
N PHE A 211 7.95 14.63 7.69
CA PHE A 211 6.66 15.04 8.26
C PHE A 211 6.66 14.94 9.79
N ARG A 212 6.05 15.95 10.43
CA ARG A 212 5.89 16.02 11.88
C ARG A 212 4.41 16.19 12.21
N PRO A 213 3.77 15.25 12.93
CA PRO A 213 2.35 15.36 13.29
C PRO A 213 2.01 16.58 14.14
N ASP A 214 2.97 17.09 14.91
CA ASP A 214 2.91 18.30 15.72
C ASP A 214 3.35 19.57 14.96
N GLY A 215 3.56 19.46 13.65
CA GLY A 215 3.96 20.56 12.76
C GLY A 215 2.82 21.49 12.37
N SER A 216 3.14 22.48 11.53
CA SER A 216 2.18 23.51 11.08
C SER A 216 1.22 23.05 9.99
N LEU A 217 1.44 21.89 9.40
CA LEU A 217 0.62 21.32 8.33
C LEU A 217 0.19 19.91 8.73
N THR A 218 -1.08 19.61 8.48
CA THR A 218 -1.66 18.27 8.58
C THR A 218 -1.16 17.36 7.46
N GLY A 219 -1.33 16.04 7.62
CA GLY A 219 -0.98 15.08 6.56
C GLY A 219 -1.76 15.31 5.26
N ASP A 220 -3.02 15.71 5.36
CA ASP A 220 -3.86 16.03 4.20
C ASP A 220 -3.36 17.29 3.47
N GLU A 221 -2.99 18.34 4.21
CA GLU A 221 -2.42 19.55 3.62
C GLU A 221 -1.08 19.26 2.94
N ILE A 222 -0.23 18.40 3.53
CA ILE A 222 1.01 17.94 2.89
C ILE A 222 0.70 17.19 1.59
N ALA A 223 -0.25 16.26 1.60
CA ALA A 223 -0.63 15.52 0.40
C ALA A 223 -1.16 16.45 -0.72
N ASP A 224 -1.95 17.46 -0.37
CA ASP A 224 -2.44 18.45 -1.32
C ASP A 224 -1.30 19.33 -1.87
N GLN A 225 -0.31 19.71 -1.04
CA GLN A 225 0.89 20.41 -1.51
C GLN A 225 1.73 19.54 -2.47
N CYS A 226 1.89 18.24 -2.18
CA CYS A 226 2.56 17.31 -3.08
C CYS A 226 1.87 17.26 -4.46
N VAL A 227 0.53 17.31 -4.51
CA VAL A 227 -0.21 17.37 -5.78
C VAL A 227 0.04 18.68 -6.52
N VAL A 228 0.03 19.83 -5.84
CA VAL A 228 0.34 21.12 -6.47
C VAL A 228 1.74 21.12 -7.09
N ILE A 229 2.73 20.57 -6.38
CA ILE A 229 4.10 20.44 -6.88
C ILE A 229 4.15 19.46 -8.05
N ALA A 230 3.51 18.30 -7.96
CA ALA A 230 3.44 17.32 -9.04
C ALA A 230 2.90 17.92 -10.33
N ARG A 231 1.80 18.70 -10.24
CA ARG A 231 1.23 19.41 -11.39
C ARG A 231 2.24 20.34 -12.03
N ARG A 232 2.92 21.17 -11.25
CA ARG A 232 3.95 22.08 -11.79
C ARG A 232 5.14 21.37 -12.43
N ILE A 233 5.43 20.14 -12.03
CA ILE A 233 6.48 19.32 -12.65
C ILE A 233 6.05 18.79 -14.02
N VAL A 234 4.76 18.42 -14.17
CA VAL A 234 4.27 17.71 -15.37
C VAL A 234 3.43 18.58 -16.31
N GLU A 235 2.94 19.73 -15.84
CA GLU A 235 2.21 20.78 -16.55
C GLU A 235 3.00 22.11 -16.45
N PRO A 236 4.19 22.22 -17.08
CA PRO A 236 5.05 23.42 -16.98
C PRO A 236 4.52 24.64 -17.73
#